data_AF-A0AAV5ATA8-F1
#
_entry.id   AF-A0AAV5ATA8-F1
#
_cell.length_a   1.000
_cell.length_b   1.000
_cell.length_c   1.000
_cell.angle_alpha   90.00
_cell.angle_beta   90.00
_cell.angle_gamma   90.00
#
_symmetry.space_group_name_H-M   'P 1'
#
loop_
_entity.id
_entity.type
_entity.pdbx_description
1 polymer ?
#
loop_
_entity_poly.entity_id
_entity_poly.type
_entity_poly.pdbx_seq_one_letter_code
_entity_poly.pdbx_strand_id
1 'polypeptide(L)'
;MTSTLKRPWEDDETTEGNINQHSRKRRINGDLSILPLLKSSTSSPPSFQQPSQLLSFSNISVPCNVGRSETDKDNLRERRVEWSNASMKYYISPPLGANLAYGYKRWIRKPEGRERLDTLLQACSRLDLDAGSECRTRIQAERQRADVITWRGIGTKLLIAPYEGRDSWELNVMQVDGTIYLEEHSNDDIIDAKYEKALLSWVYTDTDERRRMSAKQQLMMYYGYAFESYCTTHLPPNHRKQVPAHRSSEGWGDEAVDTHVQWCSVVKTKLGDHRLILGDKYTGQPDTFVELKTSISIRPGNRGDESNFERKLLKFYFQSFLLGVPEIVVGFRSPNGYIQNVQTFRTLDLPRIVRGKPNAWNPSLCLTWGESVITFLKREIRTYRDNIRTQLPKVPNSETGDSEGIVWRLTFTPGVNLSLRVLDQKEAKEVVNDEDRVGFLPRWYWDHLKDARELPERAVPTNSQARANLQQADATAHSSSSSSRISAIGWTV
;
A
#
# COMPACT_ATOMS: atom_id res chain seq x y z
N MET A 1 40.85 4.54 32.85
CA MET A 1 42.05 5.15 32.26
C MET A 1 41.66 5.73 30.92
N THR A 2 41.77 7.05 30.85
CA THR A 2 41.42 7.97 29.76
C THR A 2 42.33 7.83 28.55
N SER A 3 41.76 7.94 27.35
CA SER A 3 42.45 8.55 26.20
C SER A 3 41.42 9.01 25.16
N THR A 4 41.43 10.30 24.88
CA THR A 4 40.62 11.07 23.95
C THR A 4 41.62 11.90 23.16
N LEU A 5 41.62 11.92 21.82
CA LEU A 5 42.29 13.01 21.08
C LEU A 5 41.60 13.35 19.74
N LYS A 6 41.56 14.67 19.49
CA LYS A 6 40.90 15.46 18.44
C LYS A 6 41.79 15.68 17.21
N ARG A 7 41.16 16.18 16.13
CA ARG A 7 41.72 16.76 14.88
C ARG A 7 42.60 18.01 15.12
N PRO A 8 43.36 18.45 14.09
CA PRO A 8 43.71 19.85 13.89
C PRO A 8 43.00 20.48 12.67
N TRP A 9 42.80 21.80 12.80
CA TRP A 9 42.50 22.81 11.79
C TRP A 9 43.73 23.74 11.75
N GLU A 10 44.10 24.27 10.59
CA GLU A 10 44.83 25.54 10.47
C GLU A 10 44.61 26.13 9.05
N ASP A 11 44.36 27.43 9.02
CA ASP A 11 44.06 28.31 7.89
C ASP A 11 45.34 28.82 7.21
N ASP A 12 45.26 29.23 5.94
CA ASP A 12 45.91 30.47 5.48
C ASP A 12 45.30 31.01 4.16
N GLU A 13 45.15 32.32 4.08
CA GLU A 13 44.48 33.10 3.02
C GLU A 13 45.45 33.69 1.98
N THR A 14 44.86 34.23 0.90
CA THR A 14 45.34 35.26 -0.07
C THR A 14 46.20 34.77 -1.26
N THR A 15 46.08 35.22 -2.52
CA THR A 15 45.35 36.32 -3.18
C THR A 15 45.23 36.08 -4.71
N GLU A 16 44.22 36.75 -5.28
CA GLU A 16 43.78 37.01 -6.66
C GLU A 16 44.66 36.73 -7.91
N GLY A 17 43.97 36.28 -8.98
CA GLY A 17 44.42 36.33 -10.37
C GLY A 17 43.27 35.99 -11.34
N ASN A 18 42.63 37.02 -11.90
CA ASN A 18 41.51 36.95 -12.85
C ASN A 18 42.05 36.73 -14.28
N ILE A 19 41.44 35.88 -15.12
CA ILE A 19 41.27 36.01 -16.59
C ILE A 19 40.37 34.88 -17.14
N ASN A 20 39.14 35.30 -17.48
CA ASN A 20 38.29 35.01 -18.64
C ASN A 20 38.34 33.69 -19.44
N GLN A 21 37.10 33.23 -19.68
CA GLN A 21 36.57 32.57 -20.89
C GLN A 21 37.01 31.13 -21.21
N HIS A 22 36.12 30.15 -20.91
CA HIS A 22 35.56 29.27 -21.95
C HIS A 22 34.44 28.35 -21.44
N SER A 23 33.35 28.31 -22.21
CA SER A 23 32.31 27.27 -22.27
C SER A 23 31.47 27.03 -21.00
N ARG A 24 30.30 27.69 -20.93
CA ARG A 24 29.14 27.13 -20.24
C ARG A 24 28.63 25.91 -21.01
N LYS A 25 29.31 24.76 -20.87
CA LYS A 25 28.65 23.47 -21.04
C LYS A 25 27.78 23.25 -19.80
N ARG A 26 26.49 23.59 -19.89
CA ARG A 26 25.49 23.12 -18.93
C ARG A 26 25.51 21.59 -19.00
N ARG A 27 26.20 20.95 -18.06
CA ARG A 27 26.00 19.54 -17.75
C ARG A 27 24.54 19.39 -17.33
N ILE A 28 23.81 18.53 -18.04
CA ILE A 28 22.49 18.04 -17.63
C ILE A 28 22.72 17.10 -16.45
N ASN A 29 23.00 17.65 -15.26
CA ASN A 29 22.82 16.90 -14.02
C ASN A 29 21.32 16.89 -13.77
N GLY A 30 20.71 15.72 -13.63
CA GLY A 30 19.27 15.59 -13.38
C GLY A 30 18.86 16.46 -12.21
N ASP A 31 18.00 17.46 -12.46
CA ASP A 31 17.61 18.44 -11.47
C ASP A 31 16.90 17.75 -10.29
N LEU A 32 17.62 17.64 -9.18
CA LEU A 32 17.10 17.13 -7.92
C LEU A 32 16.08 18.12 -7.37
N SER A 33 14.81 17.74 -7.36
CA SER A 33 13.74 18.56 -6.79
C SER A 33 13.49 18.16 -5.35
N ILE A 34 13.29 19.13 -4.44
CA ILE A 34 13.18 18.87 -3.00
C ILE A 34 11.86 19.43 -2.45
N LEU A 35 11.18 18.62 -1.64
CA LEU A 35 10.04 19.03 -0.82
C LEU A 35 10.38 18.86 0.67
N PRO A 36 10.68 19.96 1.40
CA PRO A 36 10.95 19.92 2.83
C PRO A 36 9.78 19.37 3.64
N LEU A 37 10.05 18.64 4.73
CA LEU A 37 8.97 18.13 5.58
C LEU A 37 8.17 19.25 6.24
N LEU A 38 6.85 19.07 6.25
CA LEU A 38 5.93 19.97 6.92
C LEU A 38 5.99 19.77 8.44
N LYS A 39 6.42 20.81 9.18
CA LYS A 39 6.56 20.76 10.65
C LYS A 39 5.28 21.12 11.41
N SER A 40 4.39 21.88 10.79
CA SER A 40 3.11 22.30 11.36
C SER A 40 2.11 22.59 10.24
N SER A 41 0.81 22.46 10.53
CA SER A 41 -0.26 22.80 9.59
C SER A 41 -0.85 24.15 10.01
N THR A 42 -0.88 25.11 9.08
CA THR A 42 -1.42 26.47 9.28
C THR A 42 -2.75 26.70 8.56
N SER A 43 -3.17 25.76 7.71
CA SER A 43 -4.41 25.80 6.94
C SER A 43 -5.44 24.79 7.48
N SER A 44 -6.71 24.95 7.09
CA SER A 44 -7.68 23.88 7.24
C SER A 44 -7.17 22.61 6.54
N PRO A 45 -7.33 21.42 7.14
CA PRO A 45 -6.92 20.19 6.48
C PRO A 45 -7.69 19.99 5.17
N PRO A 46 -7.07 19.41 4.13
CA PRO A 46 -7.80 19.07 2.92
C PRO A 46 -8.89 18.05 3.23
N SER A 47 -10.00 18.14 2.49
CA SER A 47 -11.08 17.18 2.58
C SER A 47 -10.59 15.79 2.20
N PHE A 48 -11.01 14.76 2.94
CA PHE A 48 -10.80 13.37 2.56
C PHE A 48 -12.15 12.70 2.32
N GLN A 49 -12.33 12.15 1.12
CA GLN A 49 -13.56 11.45 0.76
C GLN A 49 -13.56 10.05 1.38
N GLN A 50 -14.69 9.63 1.96
CA GLN A 50 -14.85 8.26 2.44
C GLN A 50 -14.54 7.26 1.31
N PRO A 51 -13.62 6.30 1.54
CA PRO A 51 -13.27 5.32 0.52
C PRO A 51 -14.47 4.46 0.13
N SER A 52 -14.58 4.15 -1.16
CA SER A 52 -15.58 3.23 -1.69
C SER A 52 -14.90 2.12 -2.47
N GLN A 53 -15.30 0.87 -2.24
CA GLN A 53 -14.77 -0.26 -2.99
C GLN A 53 -15.17 -0.19 -4.48
N LEU A 54 -14.19 -0.48 -5.34
CA LEU A 54 -14.38 -0.69 -6.77
C LEU A 54 -14.56 -2.17 -7.08
N LEU A 55 -13.64 -3.01 -6.60
CA LEU A 55 -13.69 -4.46 -6.76
C LEU A 55 -12.84 -5.17 -5.71
N SER A 56 -12.87 -6.50 -5.76
CA SER A 56 -12.00 -7.38 -4.98
C SER A 56 -11.44 -8.54 -5.79
N PHE A 57 -10.38 -9.15 -5.26
CA PHE A 57 -9.81 -10.39 -5.78
C PHE A 57 -9.11 -11.17 -4.66
N SER A 58 -8.78 -12.42 -4.91
CA SER A 58 -8.10 -13.31 -3.99
C SER A 58 -6.75 -13.72 -4.56
N ASN A 59 -5.70 -13.67 -3.75
CA ASN A 59 -4.50 -14.44 -3.94
C ASN A 59 -4.68 -15.74 -3.17
N ILE A 60 -4.58 -16.86 -3.87
CA ILE A 60 -4.62 -18.19 -3.29
C ILE A 60 -3.22 -18.82 -3.32
N SER A 61 -3.04 -19.84 -2.47
CA SER A 61 -1.82 -20.62 -2.38
C SER A 61 -2.03 -21.94 -3.11
N VAL A 62 -1.27 -22.20 -4.17
CA VAL A 62 -1.34 -23.45 -4.94
C VAL A 62 -0.01 -24.19 -4.87
N PRO A 63 0.00 -25.54 -4.88
CA PRO A 63 1.24 -26.31 -4.96
C PRO A 63 2.02 -25.97 -6.23
N CYS A 64 3.34 -25.81 -6.10
CA CYS A 64 4.22 -25.59 -7.25
C CYS A 64 4.47 -26.93 -7.97
N ASN A 65 4.10 -27.02 -9.25
CA ASN A 65 4.23 -28.25 -10.05
C ASN A 65 5.58 -28.37 -10.82
N VAL A 66 6.56 -27.52 -10.54
CA VAL A 66 7.82 -27.49 -11.30
C VAL A 66 8.76 -28.61 -10.82
N GLY A 67 9.20 -29.46 -11.76
CA GLY A 67 9.92 -30.71 -11.53
C GLY A 67 11.28 -30.60 -10.86
N ARG A 68 11.31 -30.47 -9.53
CA ARG A 68 12.48 -30.74 -8.66
C ARG A 68 12.25 -31.96 -7.76
N SER A 69 13.33 -32.49 -7.18
CA SER A 69 13.37 -33.79 -6.48
C SER A 69 12.29 -33.95 -5.39
N GLU A 70 11.89 -35.20 -5.13
CA GLU A 70 10.77 -35.58 -4.26
C GLU A 70 10.83 -35.05 -2.82
N THR A 71 12.00 -34.61 -2.35
CA THR A 71 12.21 -34.19 -0.95
C THR A 71 11.83 -32.73 -0.64
N ASP A 72 11.61 -31.87 -1.64
CA ASP A 72 11.25 -30.44 -1.46
C ASP A 72 9.81 -30.10 -1.88
N LYS A 73 9.03 -31.08 -2.37
CA LYS A 73 7.73 -30.85 -3.00
C LYS A 73 6.62 -30.40 -2.04
N ASP A 74 6.71 -30.72 -0.75
CA ASP A 74 5.56 -30.57 0.16
C ASP A 74 5.35 -29.14 0.69
N ASN A 75 6.33 -28.24 0.55
CA ASN A 75 6.26 -26.87 1.08
C ASN A 75 6.39 -25.76 0.03
N LEU A 76 6.67 -26.08 -1.23
CA LEU A 76 6.75 -25.09 -2.29
C LEU A 76 5.35 -24.71 -2.76
N ARG A 77 4.92 -23.50 -2.36
CA ARG A 77 3.67 -22.88 -2.78
C ARG A 77 3.96 -21.73 -3.73
N GLU A 78 3.07 -21.52 -4.68
CA GLU A 78 3.04 -20.33 -5.51
C GLU A 78 1.73 -19.57 -5.29
N ARG A 79 1.78 -18.27 -5.58
CA ARG A 79 0.61 -17.40 -5.50
C ARG A 79 -0.09 -17.35 -6.84
N ARG A 80 -1.40 -17.63 -6.84
CA ARG A 80 -2.26 -17.40 -8.00
C ARG A 80 -3.34 -16.38 -7.70
N VAL A 81 -3.59 -15.47 -8.64
CA VAL A 81 -4.70 -14.51 -8.56
C VAL A 81 -5.98 -15.20 -9.03
N GLU A 82 -7.03 -15.09 -8.23
CA GLU A 82 -8.40 -15.48 -8.53
C GLU A 82 -9.32 -14.28 -8.35
N TRP A 83 -10.21 -14.07 -9.32
CA TRP A 83 -11.12 -12.92 -9.32
C TRP A 83 -12.42 -13.25 -8.59
N SER A 84 -12.26 -13.67 -7.34
CA SER A 84 -13.32 -14.12 -6.45
C SER A 84 -13.01 -13.69 -5.01
N ASN A 85 -13.91 -14.05 -4.09
CA ASN A 85 -13.71 -13.87 -2.66
C ASN A 85 -13.18 -15.15 -1.97
N ALA A 86 -12.50 -16.06 -2.68
CA ALA A 86 -12.03 -17.33 -2.14
C ALA A 86 -11.13 -17.20 -0.89
N SER A 87 -10.29 -16.17 -0.84
CA SER A 87 -9.40 -15.92 0.32
C SER A 87 -10.04 -15.09 1.42
N MET A 88 -11.33 -14.75 1.31
CA MET A 88 -12.05 -13.95 2.29
C MET A 88 -12.23 -14.72 3.60
N LYS A 89 -12.01 -14.04 4.72
CA LYS A 89 -12.24 -14.60 6.05
C LYS A 89 -13.06 -13.65 6.92
N TYR A 90 -13.73 -14.21 7.92
CA TYR A 90 -14.57 -13.51 8.88
C TYR A 90 -13.92 -13.50 10.25
N TYR A 91 -14.09 -12.39 10.96
CA TYR A 91 -13.54 -12.23 12.30
C TYR A 91 -14.21 -13.16 13.32
N ILE A 92 -13.36 -13.74 14.17
CA ILE A 92 -13.73 -14.47 15.38
C ILE A 92 -12.76 -14.06 16.49
N SER A 93 -13.28 -13.91 17.71
CA SER A 93 -12.41 -13.54 18.85
C SER A 93 -11.39 -14.65 19.13
N PRO A 94 -10.11 -14.32 19.35
CA PRO A 94 -9.15 -15.28 19.85
C PRO A 94 -9.50 -15.64 21.32
N PRO A 95 -9.35 -16.88 21.82
CA PRO A 95 -9.34 -17.10 23.26
C PRO A 95 -8.08 -16.50 23.91
N LEU A 96 -8.23 -16.14 25.18
CA LEU A 96 -7.13 -15.64 26.01
C LEU A 96 -6.12 -16.77 26.29
N GLY A 97 -4.84 -16.41 26.42
CA GLY A 97 -3.75 -17.37 26.61
C GLY A 97 -3.27 -18.05 25.33
N ALA A 98 -3.85 -17.74 24.17
CA ALA A 98 -3.39 -18.25 22.88
C ALA A 98 -1.90 -17.99 22.64
N ASN A 99 -1.16 -19.01 22.21
CA ASN A 99 0.27 -18.89 21.93
C ASN A 99 0.50 -18.53 20.45
N LEU A 100 0.82 -17.26 20.16
CA LEU A 100 1.13 -16.81 18.80
C LEU A 100 2.44 -17.40 18.23
N ALA A 101 3.27 -18.08 19.05
CA ALA A 101 4.46 -18.79 18.56
C ALA A 101 4.15 -20.20 18.06
N TYR A 102 2.97 -20.74 18.39
CA TYR A 102 2.55 -22.05 17.90
C TYR A 102 2.53 -22.04 16.37
N GLY A 103 2.99 -23.12 15.74
CA GLY A 103 3.00 -23.25 14.28
C GLY A 103 4.14 -22.51 13.56
N TYR A 104 5.02 -21.78 14.26
CA TYR A 104 6.12 -21.03 13.63
C TYR A 104 7.00 -21.91 12.72
N LYS A 105 7.29 -23.16 13.13
CA LYS A 105 8.08 -24.12 12.35
C LYS A 105 7.38 -24.60 11.07
N ARG A 106 6.05 -24.45 10.97
CA ARG A 106 5.24 -24.80 9.81
C ARG A 106 4.84 -23.58 8.98
N TRP A 107 5.44 -22.41 9.24
CA TRP A 107 5.08 -21.17 8.56
C TRP A 107 5.39 -21.25 7.06
N ILE A 108 4.35 -21.15 6.23
CA ILE A 108 4.48 -21.05 4.77
C ILE A 108 4.64 -19.57 4.42
N ARG A 109 5.88 -19.17 4.16
CA ARG A 109 6.22 -17.76 3.91
C ARG A 109 6.30 -17.45 2.42
N LYS A 110 5.59 -16.42 1.99
CA LYS A 110 5.79 -15.79 0.68
C LYS A 110 7.26 -15.34 0.54
N PRO A 111 7.98 -15.74 -0.52
CA PRO A 111 9.33 -15.27 -0.78
C PRO A 111 9.41 -13.74 -0.88
N GLU A 112 10.56 -13.18 -0.50
CA GLU A 112 10.85 -11.76 -0.72
C GLU A 112 11.00 -11.52 -2.23
N GLY A 113 10.44 -10.43 -2.73
CA GLY A 113 10.49 -10.16 -4.16
C GLY A 113 10.04 -8.75 -4.49
N ARG A 114 10.12 -8.41 -5.78
CA ARG A 114 9.67 -7.11 -6.29
C ARG A 114 8.15 -7.04 -6.18
N GLU A 115 7.64 -6.17 -5.30
CA GLU A 115 6.20 -5.92 -5.19
C GLU A 115 5.74 -4.95 -6.27
N ARG A 116 5.29 -5.51 -7.41
CA ARG A 116 4.79 -4.74 -8.57
C ARG A 116 3.35 -4.29 -8.41
N LEU A 117 2.92 -3.36 -9.28
CA LEU A 117 1.51 -2.94 -9.39
C LEU A 117 0.63 -3.88 -10.21
N ASP A 118 1.19 -4.90 -10.85
CA ASP A 118 0.57 -5.69 -11.91
C ASP A 118 -0.85 -6.16 -11.59
N THR A 119 -1.05 -6.79 -10.43
CA THR A 119 -2.39 -7.28 -10.05
C THR A 119 -3.38 -6.14 -9.78
N LEU A 120 -2.89 -5.01 -9.25
CA LEU A 120 -3.71 -3.80 -9.10
C LEU A 120 -4.07 -3.20 -10.46
N LEU A 121 -3.16 -3.22 -11.43
CA LEU A 121 -3.43 -2.74 -12.79
C LEU A 121 -4.40 -3.67 -13.52
N GLN A 122 -4.26 -4.99 -13.38
CA GLN A 122 -5.22 -5.96 -13.90
C GLN A 122 -6.61 -5.70 -13.34
N ALA A 123 -6.70 -5.42 -12.03
CA ALA A 123 -7.94 -5.03 -11.38
C ALA A 123 -8.51 -3.71 -11.95
N CYS A 124 -7.67 -2.71 -12.22
CA CYS A 124 -8.09 -1.43 -12.79
C CYS A 124 -8.50 -1.50 -14.28
N SER A 125 -8.03 -2.52 -15.01
CA SER A 125 -8.36 -2.73 -16.42
C SER A 125 -9.50 -3.72 -16.66
N ARG A 126 -10.01 -4.35 -15.59
CA ARG A 126 -11.07 -5.36 -15.68
C ARG A 126 -12.32 -4.80 -16.37
N LEU A 127 -12.82 -5.60 -17.32
CA LEU A 127 -14.15 -5.43 -17.87
C LEU A 127 -15.15 -6.05 -16.88
N ASP A 128 -16.21 -5.32 -16.57
CA ASP A 128 -17.39 -5.81 -15.88
C ASP A 128 -18.12 -6.69 -16.89
N LEU A 129 -18.08 -8.02 -16.71
CA LEU A 129 -18.66 -8.97 -17.66
C LEU A 129 -20.20 -8.83 -17.76
N ASP A 130 -20.80 -8.17 -16.77
CA ASP A 130 -22.24 -7.90 -16.69
C ASP A 130 -22.64 -6.57 -17.37
N ALA A 131 -21.67 -5.72 -17.75
CA ALA A 131 -21.92 -4.53 -18.54
C ALA A 131 -21.65 -4.86 -20.02
N GLY A 132 -22.70 -4.86 -20.85
CA GLY A 132 -22.60 -5.13 -22.29
C GLY A 132 -21.45 -4.36 -22.98
N SER A 133 -20.92 -4.94 -24.06
CA SER A 133 -19.62 -4.63 -24.68
C SER A 133 -19.38 -3.20 -25.19
N GLU A 134 -20.33 -2.28 -25.04
CA GLU A 134 -20.22 -0.89 -25.52
C GLU A 134 -20.07 0.16 -24.40
N CYS A 135 -20.21 -0.21 -23.12
CA CYS A 135 -20.04 0.72 -22.00
C CYS A 135 -18.66 0.62 -21.35
N ARG A 136 -17.95 1.75 -21.20
CA ARG A 136 -16.77 1.83 -20.31
C ARG A 136 -17.20 1.36 -18.93
N THR A 137 -16.50 0.36 -18.41
CA THR A 137 -16.87 -0.27 -17.15
C THR A 137 -16.66 0.73 -16.01
N ARG A 138 -17.41 0.60 -14.91
CA ARG A 138 -17.32 1.53 -13.77
C ARG A 138 -15.87 1.70 -13.31
N ILE A 139 -15.10 0.60 -13.28
CA ILE A 139 -13.70 0.60 -12.85
C ILE A 139 -12.81 1.37 -13.84
N GLN A 140 -12.97 1.15 -15.15
CA GLN A 140 -12.20 1.87 -16.17
C GLN A 140 -12.48 3.38 -16.15
N ALA A 141 -13.74 3.77 -15.93
CA ALA A 141 -14.11 5.18 -15.81
C ALA A 141 -13.47 5.84 -14.57
N GLU A 142 -13.36 5.12 -13.45
CA GLU A 142 -12.67 5.62 -12.25
C GLU A 142 -11.15 5.65 -12.46
N ARG A 143 -10.56 4.65 -13.14
CA ARG A 143 -9.14 4.61 -13.53
C ARG A 143 -8.76 5.83 -14.36
N GLN A 144 -9.55 6.17 -15.38
CA GLN A 144 -9.30 7.33 -16.26
C GLN A 144 -9.35 8.66 -15.51
N ARG A 145 -10.10 8.74 -14.41
CA ARG A 145 -10.21 9.93 -13.58
C ARG A 145 -9.20 9.95 -12.43
N ALA A 146 -8.41 8.89 -12.25
CA ALA A 146 -7.49 8.78 -11.12
C ALA A 146 -6.27 9.67 -11.33
N ASP A 147 -5.91 10.42 -10.30
CA ASP A 147 -4.67 11.19 -10.26
C ASP A 147 -3.50 10.35 -9.75
N VAL A 148 -3.78 9.36 -8.89
CA VAL A 148 -2.78 8.46 -8.30
C VAL A 148 -3.30 7.02 -8.26
N ILE A 149 -2.49 6.07 -8.70
CA ILE A 149 -2.75 4.62 -8.57
C ILE A 149 -1.56 3.97 -7.86
N THR A 150 -1.78 3.36 -6.69
CA THR A 150 -0.71 2.70 -5.92
C THR A 150 -1.27 1.71 -4.89
N TRP A 151 -0.40 0.93 -4.25
CA TRP A 151 -0.76 0.14 -3.08
C TRP A 151 -0.96 1.03 -1.84
N ARG A 152 -1.94 0.71 -1.00
CA ARG A 152 -2.27 1.43 0.25
C ARG A 152 -1.07 1.54 1.19
N GLY A 153 -0.18 0.55 1.21
CA GLY A 153 1.06 0.60 1.97
C GLY A 153 1.91 1.81 1.61
N ILE A 154 2.03 2.13 0.32
CA ILE A 154 2.73 3.32 -0.17
C ILE A 154 1.97 4.59 0.22
N GLY A 155 0.65 4.63 0.04
CA GLY A 155 -0.18 5.77 0.50
C GLY A 155 0.01 6.06 1.99
N THR A 156 0.07 5.02 2.82
CA THR A 156 0.39 5.14 4.25
C THR A 156 1.76 5.77 4.46
N LYS A 157 2.81 5.27 3.79
CA LYS A 157 4.18 5.79 3.92
C LYS A 157 4.26 7.28 3.59
N LEU A 158 3.59 7.70 2.51
CA LEU A 158 3.55 9.11 2.11
C LEU A 158 2.89 9.98 3.19
N LEU A 159 1.73 9.58 3.70
CA LEU A 159 0.95 10.38 4.67
C LEU A 159 1.64 10.51 6.03
N ILE A 160 2.28 9.45 6.51
CA ILE A 160 2.88 9.45 7.85
C ILE A 160 4.32 9.98 7.87
N ALA A 161 4.91 10.29 6.72
CA ALA A 161 6.29 10.74 6.60
C ALA A 161 6.69 11.89 7.55
N PRO A 162 5.83 12.89 7.88
CA PRO A 162 6.18 13.93 8.86
C PRO A 162 6.50 13.40 10.26
N TYR A 163 6.04 12.19 10.59
CA TYR A 163 6.26 11.51 11.87
C TYR A 163 7.18 10.29 11.75
N GLU A 164 7.67 9.95 10.56
CA GLU A 164 8.63 8.87 10.37
C GLU A 164 10.05 9.40 10.58
N GLY A 165 10.68 8.94 11.66
CA GLY A 165 11.99 9.42 12.11
C GLY A 165 13.10 8.37 12.01
N ARG A 166 12.81 7.15 11.54
CA ARG A 166 13.78 6.04 11.53
C ARG A 166 14.04 5.50 10.13
N ASP A 167 12.97 5.16 9.42
CA ASP A 167 13.08 4.37 8.21
C ASP A 167 13.04 5.26 6.97
N SER A 168 14.16 5.37 6.25
CA SER A 168 14.18 5.93 4.89
C SER A 168 13.53 4.95 3.91
N TRP A 169 13.00 5.49 2.81
CA TRP A 169 12.43 4.66 1.76
C TRP A 169 12.56 5.33 0.40
N GLU A 170 12.46 4.50 -0.64
CA GLU A 170 12.53 4.91 -2.02
C GLU A 170 11.37 4.31 -2.82
N LEU A 171 10.77 5.12 -3.69
CA LEU A 171 9.69 4.72 -4.58
C LEU A 171 10.06 5.05 -6.02
N ASN A 172 9.67 4.17 -6.94
CA ASN A 172 9.64 4.51 -8.35
C ASN A 172 8.33 5.26 -8.65
N VAL A 173 8.43 6.33 -9.45
CA VAL A 173 7.29 7.12 -9.90
C VAL A 173 7.25 7.10 -11.42
N MET A 174 6.05 6.97 -11.99
CA MET A 174 5.78 7.22 -13.42
C MET A 174 4.50 8.05 -13.52
N GLN A 175 4.39 8.88 -14.56
CA GLN A 175 3.13 9.56 -14.87
C GLN A 175 2.71 9.28 -16.31
N VAL A 176 1.53 8.72 -16.50
CA VAL A 176 0.97 8.39 -17.82
C VAL A 176 -0.47 8.91 -17.87
N ASP A 177 -0.82 9.68 -18.90
CA ASP A 177 -2.15 10.31 -19.03
C ASP A 177 -2.59 11.13 -17.81
N GLY A 178 -1.65 11.85 -17.21
CA GLY A 178 -1.91 12.65 -16.01
C GLY A 178 -1.98 11.85 -14.71
N THR A 179 -2.16 10.53 -14.77
CA THR A 179 -2.17 9.62 -13.61
C THR A 179 -0.75 9.29 -13.17
N ILE A 180 -0.48 9.44 -11.87
CA ILE A 180 0.78 9.06 -11.22
C ILE A 180 0.68 7.62 -10.70
N TYR A 181 1.69 6.81 -11.01
CA TYR A 181 1.87 5.46 -10.50
C TYR A 181 3.06 5.43 -9.55
N LEU A 182 2.94 4.67 -8.45
CA LEU A 182 3.98 4.55 -7.43
C LEU A 182 4.16 3.09 -7.04
N GLU A 183 5.39 2.59 -7.09
CA GLU A 183 5.78 1.28 -6.56
C GLU A 183 7.02 1.39 -5.65
N GLU A 184 7.24 0.40 -4.79
CA GLU A 184 8.46 0.36 -3.98
C GLU A 184 9.67 0.15 -4.88
N HIS A 185 10.74 0.92 -4.66
CA HIS A 185 12.00 0.59 -5.29
C HIS A 185 12.57 -0.68 -4.65
N SER A 186 12.82 -1.68 -5.49
CA SER A 186 13.49 -2.91 -5.12
C SER A 186 14.36 -3.37 -6.28
N ASN A 187 15.55 -3.85 -5.97
CA ASN A 187 16.46 -4.48 -6.91
C ASN A 187 17.00 -5.78 -6.30
N ASP A 188 17.79 -6.53 -7.08
CA ASP A 188 18.29 -7.83 -6.64
C ASP A 188 19.16 -7.69 -5.39
N ASP A 189 20.02 -6.68 -5.30
CA ASP A 189 20.84 -6.45 -4.10
C ASP A 189 20.00 -6.23 -2.83
N ILE A 190 18.92 -5.44 -2.92
CA ILE A 190 17.99 -5.20 -1.80
C ILE A 190 17.23 -6.49 -1.44
N ILE A 191 16.84 -7.26 -2.45
CA ILE A 191 16.11 -8.52 -2.27
C ILE A 191 17.02 -9.57 -1.64
N ASP A 192 18.25 -9.72 -2.14
CA ASP A 192 19.27 -10.62 -1.65
C ASP A 192 19.66 -10.27 -0.21
N ALA A 193 19.83 -8.99 0.12
CA ALA A 193 20.06 -8.55 1.49
C ALA A 193 18.89 -8.92 2.43
N LYS A 194 17.64 -8.81 1.95
CA LYS A 194 16.45 -9.28 2.71
C LYS A 194 16.47 -10.80 2.88
N TYR A 195 16.84 -11.55 1.84
CA TYR A 195 16.98 -13.01 1.88
C TYR A 195 18.08 -13.46 2.83
N GLU A 196 19.27 -12.87 2.76
CA GLU A 196 20.41 -13.19 3.63
C GLU A 196 20.03 -12.94 5.09
N LYS A 197 19.42 -11.78 5.38
CA LYS A 197 18.89 -11.47 6.71
C LYS A 197 17.83 -12.47 7.16
N ALA A 198 17.01 -12.96 6.23
CA ALA A 198 16.01 -13.99 6.49
C ALA A 198 16.65 -15.36 6.77
N LEU A 199 17.70 -15.76 6.03
CA LEU A 199 18.40 -17.04 6.16
C LEU A 199 19.26 -17.10 7.43
N LEU A 200 19.91 -15.98 7.80
CA LEU A 200 20.72 -15.87 9.01
C LEU A 200 19.96 -16.20 10.32
N SER A 201 18.62 -16.23 10.30
CA SER A 201 17.82 -16.68 11.45
C SER A 201 17.65 -18.20 11.56
N TRP A 202 17.89 -18.96 10.48
CA TRP A 202 17.61 -20.41 10.42
C TRP A 202 18.80 -21.27 10.87
N VAL A 203 20.01 -20.71 10.90
CA VAL A 203 21.22 -21.39 11.38
C VAL A 203 21.37 -21.15 12.89
N TYR A 204 21.11 -22.19 13.69
CA TYR A 204 21.21 -22.17 15.16
C TYR A 204 22.68 -22.25 15.62
N THR A 205 23.28 -21.12 15.97
CA THR A 205 24.44 -21.07 16.88
C THR A 205 24.28 -19.93 17.89
N ASP A 206 24.57 -20.22 19.17
CA ASP A 206 24.15 -19.40 20.32
C ASP A 206 25.04 -18.16 20.58
N THR A 207 26.04 -17.88 19.74
CA THR A 207 27.11 -16.92 20.09
C THR A 207 27.01 -15.54 19.43
N ASP A 208 26.04 -15.29 18.54
CA ASP A 208 25.97 -14.05 17.75
C ASP A 208 24.73 -13.18 18.06
N GLU A 209 24.95 -12.01 18.66
CA GLU A 209 23.90 -11.04 19.01
C GLU A 209 23.10 -10.53 17.80
N ARG A 210 23.75 -10.37 16.63
CA ARG A 210 23.06 -9.90 15.41
C ARG A 210 22.06 -10.95 14.90
N ARG A 211 22.41 -12.24 15.03
CA ARG A 211 21.53 -13.36 14.65
C ARG A 211 20.32 -13.49 15.59
N ARG A 212 20.53 -13.37 16.90
CA ARG A 212 19.43 -13.36 17.90
C ARG A 212 18.42 -12.25 17.63
N MET A 213 18.89 -11.06 17.24
CA MET A 213 18.02 -9.95 16.86
C MET A 213 17.21 -10.23 15.59
N SER A 214 17.79 -10.88 14.57
CA SER A 214 17.05 -11.27 13.35
C SER A 214 15.99 -12.33 13.62
N ALA A 215 16.32 -13.39 14.38
CA ALA A 215 15.36 -14.43 14.75
C ALA A 215 14.19 -13.88 15.57
N LYS A 216 14.47 -12.98 16.52
CA LYS A 216 13.44 -12.29 17.30
C LYS A 216 12.55 -11.41 16.41
N GLN A 217 13.12 -10.70 15.43
CA GLN A 217 12.34 -9.90 14.47
C GLN A 217 11.40 -10.76 13.63
N GLN A 218 11.84 -11.92 13.16
CA GLN A 218 10.99 -12.84 12.40
C GLN A 218 9.87 -13.42 13.24
N LEU A 219 10.15 -13.82 14.49
CA LEU A 219 9.13 -14.29 15.40
C LEU A 219 8.10 -13.19 15.71
N MET A 220 8.55 -11.94 15.88
CA MET A 220 7.64 -10.80 16.05
C MET A 220 6.77 -10.53 14.82
N MET A 221 7.31 -10.70 13.61
CA MET A 221 6.56 -10.61 12.36
C MET A 221 5.52 -11.74 12.27
N TYR A 222 5.94 -12.97 12.58
CA TYR A 222 5.06 -14.13 12.60
C TYR A 222 3.87 -13.95 13.54
N TYR A 223 4.06 -13.35 14.72
CA TYR A 223 2.96 -13.08 15.64
C TYR A 223 1.82 -12.26 15.02
N GLY A 224 2.11 -11.39 14.05
CA GLY A 224 1.08 -10.69 13.28
C GLY A 224 0.24 -11.67 12.45
N TYR A 225 0.89 -12.47 11.61
CA TYR A 225 0.22 -13.44 10.75
C TYR A 225 -0.49 -14.55 11.53
N ALA A 226 0.12 -15.01 12.64
CA ALA A 226 -0.49 -15.98 13.54
C ALA A 226 -1.78 -15.41 14.15
N PHE A 227 -1.77 -14.15 14.60
CA PHE A 227 -2.97 -13.52 15.16
C PHE A 227 -4.07 -13.34 14.12
N GLU A 228 -3.73 -12.96 12.89
CA GLU A 228 -4.67 -12.90 11.78
C GLU A 228 -5.32 -14.27 11.51
N SER A 229 -4.51 -15.33 11.40
CA SER A 229 -5.00 -16.69 11.21
C SER A 229 -5.93 -17.12 12.35
N TYR A 230 -5.55 -16.80 13.57
CA TYR A 230 -6.26 -17.18 14.79
C TYR A 230 -7.62 -16.49 14.93
N CYS A 231 -7.66 -15.19 14.60
CA CYS A 231 -8.85 -14.37 14.73
C CYS A 231 -9.76 -14.42 13.49
N THR A 232 -9.56 -15.41 12.61
CA THR A 232 -10.34 -15.53 11.38
C THR A 232 -10.91 -16.93 11.17
N THR A 233 -11.93 -17.02 10.31
CA THR A 233 -12.56 -18.26 9.87
C THR A 233 -13.15 -18.10 8.47
N HIS A 234 -13.25 -19.19 7.72
CA HIS A 234 -13.93 -19.22 6.42
C HIS A 234 -15.47 -19.19 6.55
N LEU A 235 -16.00 -19.46 7.76
CA LEU A 235 -17.45 -19.52 8.00
C LEU A 235 -18.02 -18.13 8.30
N PRO A 236 -19.09 -17.70 7.59
CA PRO A 236 -19.80 -16.47 7.92
C PRO A 236 -20.40 -16.51 9.35
N PRO A 237 -20.66 -15.36 9.98
CA PRO A 237 -21.20 -15.28 11.33
C PRO A 237 -22.47 -16.12 11.58
N ASN A 238 -23.35 -16.23 10.57
CA ASN A 238 -24.62 -16.97 10.68
C ASN A 238 -24.42 -18.51 10.75
N HIS A 239 -23.22 -19.00 10.43
CA HIS A 239 -22.86 -20.42 10.47
C HIS A 239 -21.96 -20.78 11.67
N ARG A 240 -21.83 -19.89 12.66
CA ARG A 240 -20.97 -20.09 13.86
C ARG A 240 -21.26 -21.37 14.64
N LYS A 241 -22.48 -21.91 14.59
CA LYS A 241 -22.84 -23.21 15.20
C LYS A 241 -22.09 -24.41 14.61
N GLN A 242 -21.43 -24.24 13.45
CA GLN A 242 -20.64 -25.25 12.77
C GLN A 242 -19.13 -25.09 13.03
N VAL A 243 -18.70 -24.08 13.81
CA VAL A 243 -17.29 -23.98 14.23
C VAL A 243 -17.05 -25.11 15.24
N PRO A 244 -16.11 -26.03 15.00
CA PRO A 244 -15.85 -27.13 15.92
C PRO A 244 -15.59 -26.59 17.33
N ALA A 245 -16.25 -27.17 18.33
CA ALA A 245 -16.04 -26.85 19.76
C ALA A 245 -14.58 -27.09 20.20
N HIS A 246 -13.81 -27.80 19.38
CA HIS A 246 -12.45 -28.22 19.63
C HIS A 246 -11.39 -27.30 19.00
N ARG A 247 -11.59 -25.97 19.01
CA ARG A 247 -10.42 -25.08 19.02
C ARG A 247 -9.75 -25.35 20.38
N SER A 248 -8.72 -26.18 20.39
CA SER A 248 -8.00 -26.51 21.62
C SER A 248 -7.56 -25.22 22.32
N SER A 249 -7.20 -25.28 23.60
CA SER A 249 -6.55 -24.14 24.27
C SER A 249 -5.26 -23.67 23.57
N GLU A 250 -4.71 -24.49 22.67
CA GLU A 250 -3.60 -24.14 21.77
C GLU A 250 -4.07 -23.45 20.47
N GLY A 251 -5.36 -23.55 20.14
CA GLY A 251 -6.14 -22.61 19.33
C GLY A 251 -5.86 -22.57 17.83
N TRP A 252 -5.21 -23.59 17.29
CA TRP A 252 -5.04 -23.72 15.85
C TRP A 252 -6.21 -24.48 15.23
N GLY A 253 -6.69 -24.00 14.08
CA GLY A 253 -7.15 -24.95 13.07
C GLY A 253 -5.92 -25.68 12.55
N ASP A 254 -6.03 -26.93 12.14
CA ASP A 254 -4.87 -27.77 11.75
C ASP A 254 -4.03 -27.19 10.59
N GLU A 255 -4.49 -26.11 9.95
CA GLU A 255 -3.87 -25.44 8.82
C GLU A 255 -2.70 -24.53 9.23
N ALA A 256 -1.57 -24.64 8.51
CA ALA A 256 -0.41 -23.76 8.64
C ALA A 256 -0.74 -22.28 8.36
N VAL A 257 -0.02 -21.34 9.00
CA VAL A 257 -0.06 -19.92 8.60
C VAL A 257 0.61 -19.79 7.24
N ASP A 258 -0.12 -19.26 6.27
CA ASP A 258 0.34 -19.08 4.89
C ASP A 258 0.20 -17.63 4.44
N THR A 259 1.33 -16.97 4.13
CA THR A 259 1.34 -15.56 3.70
C THR A 259 1.19 -15.38 2.18
N HIS A 260 1.05 -16.45 1.41
CA HIS A 260 0.62 -16.40 0.01
C HIS A 260 -0.85 -16.00 -0.10
N VAL A 261 -1.69 -16.52 0.79
CA VAL A 261 -3.15 -16.32 0.80
C VAL A 261 -3.48 -14.91 1.25
N GLN A 262 -4.05 -14.11 0.36
CA GLN A 262 -4.42 -12.72 0.63
C GLN A 262 -5.66 -12.35 -0.17
N TRP A 263 -6.73 -11.97 0.51
CA TRP A 263 -7.87 -11.35 -0.15
C TRP A 263 -7.55 -9.86 -0.34
N CYS A 264 -7.91 -9.24 -1.46
CA CYS A 264 -7.57 -7.86 -1.83
C CYS A 264 -8.76 -7.03 -2.29
N SER A 265 -8.80 -5.76 -1.86
CA SER A 265 -9.80 -4.76 -2.23
C SER A 265 -9.11 -3.61 -2.92
N VAL A 266 -9.73 -3.16 -4.00
CA VAL A 266 -9.34 -1.95 -4.70
C VAL A 266 -10.38 -0.91 -4.37
N VAL A 267 -9.96 0.17 -3.73
CA VAL A 267 -10.85 1.28 -3.32
C VAL A 267 -10.50 2.53 -4.10
N LYS A 268 -11.52 3.37 -4.32
CA LYS A 268 -11.33 4.77 -4.71
C LYS A 268 -11.59 5.71 -3.54
N THR A 269 -10.84 6.79 -3.49
CA THR A 269 -11.01 7.89 -2.53
C THR A 269 -10.53 9.22 -3.16
N LYS A 270 -10.61 10.32 -2.42
CA LYS A 270 -10.16 11.65 -2.82
C LYS A 270 -9.46 12.33 -1.64
N LEU A 271 -8.26 12.87 -1.86
CA LEU A 271 -7.54 13.73 -0.92
C LEU A 271 -7.44 15.13 -1.54
N GLY A 272 -8.12 16.10 -0.93
CA GLY A 272 -8.30 17.43 -1.51
C GLY A 272 -8.98 17.31 -2.88
N ASP A 273 -8.28 17.74 -3.92
CA ASP A 273 -8.71 17.60 -5.31
C ASP A 273 -8.17 16.39 -6.06
N HIS A 274 -7.37 15.56 -5.40
CA HIS A 274 -6.73 14.41 -6.03
C HIS A 274 -7.53 13.14 -5.81
N ARG A 275 -7.90 12.46 -6.90
CA ARG A 275 -8.56 11.14 -6.90
C ARG A 275 -7.51 10.04 -6.82
N LEU A 276 -7.70 9.11 -5.89
CA LEU A 276 -6.76 8.02 -5.63
C LEU A 276 -7.46 6.68 -5.85
N ILE A 277 -6.76 5.74 -6.49
CA ILE A 277 -7.09 4.31 -6.43
C ILE A 277 -6.02 3.63 -5.60
N LEU A 278 -6.45 2.99 -4.53
CA LEU A 278 -5.58 2.29 -3.59
C LEU A 278 -5.93 0.80 -3.62
N GLY A 279 -4.94 -0.03 -3.93
CA GLY A 279 -5.04 -1.47 -3.73
C GLY A 279 -4.67 -1.82 -2.30
N ASP A 280 -5.40 -2.75 -1.68
CA ASP A 280 -5.01 -3.34 -0.41
C ASP A 280 -5.63 -4.73 -0.20
N LYS A 281 -5.47 -5.31 0.99
CA LYS A 281 -5.74 -6.72 1.28
C LYS A 281 -6.99 -6.95 2.18
N TYR A 282 -8.21 -6.42 1.91
CA TYR A 282 -9.39 -6.55 2.84
C TYR A 282 -10.81 -6.30 2.31
N THR A 283 -11.85 -7.02 2.81
CA THR A 283 -13.09 -7.58 2.19
C THR A 283 -14.12 -6.66 1.45
N GLY A 284 -15.45 -6.87 1.47
CA GLY A 284 -16.50 -6.18 0.64
C GLY A 284 -16.73 -4.64 0.82
N GLN A 285 -17.88 -4.19 1.36
CA GLN A 285 -18.02 -2.75 1.66
C GLN A 285 -17.17 -2.39 2.89
N PRO A 286 -16.33 -1.34 2.85
CA PRO A 286 -15.34 -1.08 3.90
C PRO A 286 -15.88 -0.91 5.32
N ASP A 287 -17.14 -0.51 5.45
CA ASP A 287 -17.85 -0.26 6.70
C ASP A 287 -18.11 -1.52 7.54
N THR A 288 -17.80 -2.71 7.02
CA THR A 288 -17.91 -3.99 7.74
C THR A 288 -16.56 -4.64 8.03
N PHE A 289 -15.45 -3.98 7.70
CA PHE A 289 -14.11 -4.57 7.88
C PHE A 289 -13.57 -4.40 9.28
N VAL A 290 -12.62 -5.27 9.60
CA VAL A 290 -11.77 -5.13 10.77
C VAL A 290 -10.31 -5.31 10.38
N GLU A 291 -9.46 -4.41 10.85
CA GLU A 291 -8.01 -4.54 10.76
C GLU A 291 -7.51 -5.27 12.00
N LEU A 292 -6.68 -6.31 11.82
CA LEU A 292 -6.11 -7.07 12.93
C LEU A 292 -4.67 -6.64 13.17
N LYS A 293 -4.33 -6.36 14.43
CA LYS A 293 -2.97 -5.98 14.85
C LYS A 293 -2.57 -6.72 16.10
N THR A 294 -1.27 -6.86 16.30
CA THR A 294 -0.71 -7.29 17.58
C THR A 294 0.20 -6.23 18.16
N SER A 295 0.22 -6.14 19.50
CA SER A 295 1.20 -5.35 20.22
C SER A 295 1.64 -6.08 21.48
N ILE A 296 2.82 -5.73 21.99
CA ILE A 296 3.20 -6.12 23.35
C ILE A 296 2.24 -5.42 24.33
N SER A 297 1.86 -6.13 25.39
CA SER A 297 1.05 -5.57 26.47
C SER A 297 1.74 -4.38 27.12
N ILE A 298 0.95 -3.36 27.43
CA ILE A 298 1.41 -2.16 28.11
C ILE A 298 1.47 -2.46 29.60
N ARG A 299 2.66 -2.39 30.20
CA ARG A 299 2.81 -2.61 31.63
C ARG A 299 2.20 -1.43 32.40
N PRO A 300 1.40 -1.65 33.46
CA PRO A 300 0.83 -0.56 34.25
C PRO A 300 1.90 0.42 34.73
N GLY A 301 1.69 1.71 34.51
CA GLY A 301 2.62 2.78 34.90
C GLY A 301 3.88 2.91 34.02
N ASN A 302 4.04 2.08 32.98
CA ASN A 302 5.19 2.17 32.09
C ASN A 302 4.95 3.15 30.93
N ARG A 303 5.35 4.40 31.13
CA ARG A 303 5.23 5.48 30.13
C ARG A 303 5.95 5.17 28.80
N GLY A 304 6.99 4.34 28.83
CA GLY A 304 7.71 3.93 27.63
C GLY A 304 6.87 3.02 26.74
N ASP A 305 6.22 2.03 27.32
CA ASP A 305 5.32 1.11 26.61
C ASP A 305 4.09 1.86 26.05
N GLU A 306 3.52 2.77 26.84
CA GLU A 306 2.43 3.66 26.42
C GLU A 306 2.84 4.49 25.20
N SER A 307 3.96 5.22 25.28
CA SER A 307 4.44 6.04 24.18
C SER A 307 4.78 5.21 22.94
N ASN A 308 5.35 4.01 23.12
CA ASN A 308 5.61 3.08 22.01
C ASN A 308 4.31 2.67 21.30
N PHE A 309 3.25 2.37 22.07
CA PHE A 309 1.95 2.02 21.52
C PHE A 309 1.29 3.22 20.81
N GLU A 310 1.33 4.40 21.41
CA GLU A 310 0.79 5.64 20.84
C GLU A 310 1.44 6.00 19.50
N ARG A 311 2.75 5.75 19.34
CA ARG A 311 3.43 5.89 18.05
C ARG A 311 2.97 4.86 17.01
N LYS A 312 2.62 3.64 17.42
CA LYS A 312 2.03 2.63 16.51
C LYS A 312 0.63 3.03 16.05
N LEU A 313 -0.15 3.70 16.90
CA LEU A 313 -1.51 4.12 16.57
C LEU A 313 -1.56 5.00 15.31
N LEU A 314 -0.50 5.76 15.00
CA LEU A 314 -0.42 6.52 13.73
C LEU A 314 -0.47 5.59 12.51
N LYS A 315 0.36 4.54 12.49
CA LYS A 315 0.39 3.55 11.40
C LYS A 315 -0.94 2.79 11.36
N PHE A 316 -1.49 2.40 12.50
CA PHE A 316 -2.78 1.72 12.57
C PHE A 316 -3.90 2.60 11.99
N TYR A 317 -3.93 3.88 12.39
CA TYR A 317 -4.89 4.86 11.89
C TYR A 317 -4.84 4.97 10.37
N PHE A 318 -3.70 5.31 9.77
CA PHE A 318 -3.64 5.53 8.32
C PHE A 318 -3.77 4.25 7.49
N GLN A 319 -3.35 3.10 8.01
CA GLN A 319 -3.61 1.81 7.35
C GLN A 319 -5.11 1.55 7.21
N SER A 320 -5.89 1.78 8.26
CA SER A 320 -7.34 1.54 8.26
C SER A 320 -8.14 2.68 7.62
N PHE A 321 -7.77 3.94 7.93
CA PHE A 321 -8.44 5.15 7.46
C PHE A 321 -8.44 5.26 5.93
N LEU A 322 -7.31 4.95 5.27
CA LEU A 322 -7.19 5.01 3.81
C LEU A 322 -8.14 4.07 3.06
N LEU A 323 -8.63 3.03 3.73
CA LEU A 323 -9.54 2.04 3.17
C LEU A 323 -10.97 2.20 3.66
N GLY A 324 -11.21 3.05 4.67
CA GLY A 324 -12.51 3.19 5.30
C GLY A 324 -12.83 2.08 6.29
N VAL A 325 -11.83 1.35 6.79
CA VAL A 325 -12.00 0.30 7.81
C VAL A 325 -12.40 0.95 9.14
N PRO A 326 -13.57 0.63 9.71
CA PRO A 326 -14.10 1.31 10.89
C PRO A 326 -13.44 0.85 12.19
N GLU A 327 -12.97 -0.39 12.26
CA GLU A 327 -12.49 -1.01 13.50
C GLU A 327 -11.11 -1.65 13.35
N ILE A 328 -10.31 -1.53 14.42
CA ILE A 328 -9.01 -2.17 14.56
C ILE A 328 -9.04 -3.01 15.83
N VAL A 329 -8.84 -4.31 15.71
CA VAL A 329 -8.72 -5.23 16.85
C VAL A 329 -7.25 -5.48 17.13
N VAL A 330 -6.82 -5.13 18.34
CA VAL A 330 -5.44 -5.31 18.81
C VAL A 330 -5.37 -6.44 19.83
N GLY A 331 -4.63 -7.49 19.49
CA GLY A 331 -4.18 -8.50 20.46
C GLY A 331 -2.96 -8.02 21.23
N PHE A 332 -3.12 -7.76 22.52
CA PHE A 332 -2.02 -7.47 23.44
C PHE A 332 -1.44 -8.77 23.98
N ARG A 333 -0.15 -8.98 23.70
CA ARG A 333 0.56 -10.22 24.03
C ARG A 333 1.73 -10.00 24.98
N SER A 334 2.10 -11.07 25.68
CA SER A 334 3.36 -11.15 26.41
C SER A 334 4.57 -11.13 25.45
N PRO A 335 5.80 -10.90 25.95
CA PRO A 335 7.02 -11.04 25.15
C PRO A 335 7.14 -12.39 24.43
N ASN A 336 6.63 -13.46 25.06
CA ASN A 336 6.73 -14.85 24.58
C ASN A 336 5.59 -15.24 23.62
N GLY A 337 4.71 -14.30 23.24
CA GLY A 337 3.67 -14.55 22.22
C GLY A 337 2.29 -14.92 22.77
N TYR A 338 2.11 -15.01 24.08
CA TYR A 338 0.81 -15.36 24.67
C TYR A 338 -0.14 -14.16 24.67
N ILE A 339 -1.35 -14.30 24.10
CA ILE A 339 -2.38 -13.26 24.13
C ILE A 339 -2.87 -13.08 25.57
N GLN A 340 -2.78 -11.86 26.07
CA GLN A 340 -3.21 -11.49 27.42
C GLN A 340 -4.50 -10.67 27.41
N ASN A 341 -4.71 -9.86 26.37
CA ASN A 341 -5.92 -9.06 26.19
C ASN A 341 -6.20 -8.82 24.70
N VAL A 342 -7.45 -8.51 24.38
CA VAL A 342 -7.89 -8.12 23.04
C VAL A 342 -8.73 -6.88 23.19
N GLN A 343 -8.46 -5.86 22.37
CA GLN A 343 -9.19 -4.61 22.42
C GLN A 343 -9.55 -4.14 21.02
N THR A 344 -10.82 -3.77 20.83
CA THR A 344 -11.29 -3.11 19.62
C THR A 344 -11.19 -1.61 19.77
N PHE A 345 -10.67 -0.94 18.74
CA PHE A 345 -10.59 0.50 18.62
C PHE A 345 -11.36 0.94 17.38
N ARG A 346 -12.19 1.98 17.51
CA ARG A 346 -12.75 2.66 16.33
C ARG A 346 -11.66 3.49 15.68
N THR A 347 -11.43 3.30 14.38
CA THR A 347 -10.36 3.97 13.62
C THR A 347 -10.41 5.48 13.81
N LEU A 348 -11.60 6.09 13.67
CA LEU A 348 -11.77 7.54 13.78
C LEU A 348 -11.59 8.11 15.20
N ASP A 349 -11.56 7.26 16.23
CA ASP A 349 -11.28 7.69 17.60
C ASP A 349 -9.79 7.69 17.95
N LEU A 350 -8.93 6.98 17.20
CA LEU A 350 -7.50 6.89 17.51
C LEU A 350 -6.81 8.26 17.66
N PRO A 351 -7.08 9.29 16.84
CA PRO A 351 -6.47 10.61 17.03
C PRO A 351 -6.84 11.26 18.38
N ARG A 352 -8.00 10.93 18.95
CA ARG A 352 -8.42 11.44 20.27
C ARG A 352 -7.64 10.79 21.41
N ILE A 353 -7.24 9.52 21.26
CA ILE A 353 -6.50 8.76 22.28
C ILE A 353 -5.10 9.36 22.53
N VAL A 354 -4.48 9.92 21.49
CA VAL A 354 -3.13 10.50 21.57
C VAL A 354 -3.15 12.02 21.81
N ARG A 355 -4.31 12.66 21.70
CA ARG A 355 -4.44 14.13 21.78
C ARG A 355 -3.94 14.66 23.12
N GLY A 356 -3.15 15.73 23.07
CA GLY A 356 -2.63 16.40 24.26
C GLY A 356 -1.49 15.65 24.97
N LYS A 357 -1.06 14.50 24.45
CA LYS A 357 0.07 13.75 24.99
C LYS A 357 1.40 14.20 24.37
N PRO A 358 2.54 13.96 25.04
CA PRO A 358 3.86 14.19 24.45
C PRO A 358 4.03 13.39 23.16
N ASN A 359 4.57 14.01 22.11
CA ASN A 359 4.73 13.41 20.77
C ASN A 359 3.41 13.01 20.08
N ALA A 360 2.29 13.63 20.45
CA ALA A 360 1.03 13.44 19.76
C ALA A 360 1.16 13.73 18.26
N TRP A 361 0.69 12.81 17.43
CA TRP A 361 0.57 13.01 16.00
C TRP A 361 -0.77 13.68 15.65
N ASN A 362 -0.78 14.44 14.57
CA ASN A 362 -1.93 15.18 14.08
C ASN A 362 -2.32 14.66 12.68
N PRO A 363 -3.49 14.01 12.53
CA PRO A 363 -3.93 13.50 11.23
C PRO A 363 -4.08 14.61 10.18
N SER A 364 -4.43 15.84 10.57
CA SER A 364 -4.55 16.99 9.67
C SER A 364 -3.20 17.37 9.03
N LEU A 365 -2.10 17.25 9.80
CA LEU A 365 -0.75 17.48 9.27
C LEU A 365 -0.39 16.44 8.20
N CYS A 366 -0.68 15.17 8.48
CA CYS A 366 -0.45 14.07 7.53
C CYS A 366 -1.24 14.24 6.23
N LEU A 367 -2.52 14.63 6.31
CA LEU A 367 -3.35 14.86 5.11
C LEU A 367 -2.87 16.05 4.29
N THR A 368 -2.55 17.18 4.94
CA THR A 368 -1.99 18.38 4.29
C THR A 368 -0.66 18.04 3.60
N TRP A 369 0.18 17.26 4.29
CA TRP A 369 1.43 16.78 3.74
C TRP A 369 1.20 15.88 2.52
N GLY A 370 0.32 14.88 2.60
CA GLY A 370 0.02 14.00 1.47
C GLY A 370 -0.46 14.74 0.23
N GLU A 371 -1.33 15.74 0.40
CA GLU A 371 -1.77 16.60 -0.71
C GLU A 371 -0.59 17.40 -1.30
N SER A 372 0.27 17.94 -0.44
CA SER A 372 1.49 18.66 -0.86
C SER A 372 2.43 17.76 -1.67
N VAL A 373 2.57 16.48 -1.29
CA VAL A 373 3.37 15.50 -2.05
C VAL A 373 2.80 15.28 -3.44
N ILE A 374 1.50 15.05 -3.56
CA ILE A 374 0.86 14.81 -4.88
C ILE A 374 1.00 16.06 -5.76
N THR A 375 0.76 17.23 -5.20
CA THR A 375 0.92 18.52 -5.89
C THR A 375 2.36 18.73 -6.36
N PHE A 376 3.33 18.44 -5.49
CA PHE A 376 4.75 18.49 -5.81
C PHE A 376 5.10 17.58 -6.97
N LEU A 377 4.73 16.30 -6.93
CA LEU A 377 5.01 15.34 -8.00
C LEU A 377 4.43 15.81 -9.34
N LYS A 378 3.17 16.26 -9.35
CA LYS A 378 2.52 16.77 -10.57
C LYS A 378 3.25 17.98 -11.15
N ARG A 379 3.65 18.92 -10.29
CA ARG A 379 4.36 20.14 -10.70
C ARG A 379 5.72 19.80 -11.30
N GLU A 380 6.56 19.06 -10.57
CA GLU A 380 7.94 18.79 -11.00
C GLU A 380 7.97 17.93 -12.27
N ILE A 381 7.11 16.91 -12.38
CA ILE A 381 7.05 16.07 -13.59
C ILE A 381 6.61 16.90 -14.80
N ARG A 382 5.61 17.77 -14.64
CA ARG A 382 5.17 18.67 -15.71
C ARG A 382 6.28 19.63 -16.13
N THR A 383 6.91 20.31 -15.18
CA THR A 383 8.01 21.25 -15.45
C THR A 383 9.15 20.56 -16.19
N TYR A 384 9.52 19.34 -15.77
CA TYR A 384 10.56 18.57 -16.45
C TYR A 384 10.19 18.24 -17.91
N ARG A 385 8.95 17.81 -18.17
CA ARG A 385 8.48 17.52 -19.53
C ARG A 385 8.43 18.76 -20.42
N ASP A 386 7.97 19.89 -19.88
CA ASP A 386 7.95 21.17 -20.61
C ASP A 386 9.38 21.62 -20.98
N ASN A 387 10.35 21.39 -20.08
CA ASN A 387 11.76 21.68 -20.32
C ASN A 387 12.38 20.77 -21.41
N ILE A 388 12.09 19.47 -21.42
CA ILE A 388 12.58 18.57 -22.48
C ILE A 388 11.98 18.97 -23.83
N ARG A 389 10.67 19.23 -23.88
CA ARG A 389 9.96 19.57 -25.12
C ARG A 389 10.48 20.85 -25.77
N THR A 390 10.97 21.80 -24.98
CA THR A 390 11.52 23.06 -25.47
C THR A 390 12.98 22.97 -25.90
N GLN A 391 13.72 21.93 -25.46
CA GLN A 391 15.14 21.75 -25.78
C GLN A 391 15.40 20.79 -26.95
N LEU A 392 14.48 19.89 -27.28
CA LEU A 392 14.62 18.98 -28.42
C LEU A 392 14.09 19.62 -29.72
N PRO A 393 14.81 19.50 -30.86
CA PRO A 393 14.28 19.92 -32.16
C PRO A 393 12.95 19.22 -32.45
N LYS A 394 11.94 19.95 -32.91
CA LYS A 394 10.72 19.35 -33.44
C LYS A 394 11.08 18.52 -34.68
N VAL A 395 11.33 17.23 -34.52
CA VAL A 395 11.40 16.31 -35.66
C VAL A 395 9.96 16.01 -36.05
N PRO A 396 9.51 16.42 -37.25
CA PRO A 396 8.21 16.00 -37.76
C PRO A 396 8.30 14.48 -38.01
N ASN A 397 7.56 13.69 -37.23
CA ASN A 397 7.44 12.22 -37.26
C ASN A 397 8.24 11.40 -36.22
N SER A 398 8.86 11.99 -35.20
CA SER A 398 9.18 11.18 -34.00
C SER A 398 7.92 11.09 -33.15
N GLU A 399 7.30 9.91 -33.07
CA GLU A 399 6.18 9.64 -32.18
C GLU A 399 6.47 10.21 -30.79
N THR A 400 5.54 11.01 -30.27
CA THR A 400 5.57 11.63 -28.94
C THR A 400 5.61 10.63 -27.76
N GLY A 401 5.85 9.34 -28.04
CA GLY A 401 5.74 8.22 -27.11
C GLY A 401 6.87 8.10 -26.09
N ASP A 402 8.05 8.65 -26.35
CA ASP A 402 9.26 8.39 -25.53
C ASP A 402 9.28 9.16 -24.19
N SER A 403 8.58 10.28 -24.08
CA SER A 403 8.62 11.15 -22.89
C SER A 403 7.74 10.69 -21.71
N GLU A 404 6.88 9.71 -21.94
CA GLU A 404 5.98 9.19 -20.91
C GLU A 404 6.56 7.99 -20.16
N GLY A 405 7.48 7.25 -20.78
CA GLY A 405 8.14 6.08 -20.20
C GLY A 405 9.24 6.42 -19.19
N ILE A 406 9.44 7.72 -18.92
CA ILE A 406 10.44 8.21 -17.96
C ILE A 406 10.06 7.71 -16.56
N VAL A 407 11.05 7.25 -15.82
CA VAL A 407 10.90 6.83 -14.43
C VAL A 407 11.63 7.81 -13.53
N TRP A 408 10.99 8.21 -12.44
CA TRP A 408 11.59 9.04 -11.40
C TRP A 408 11.81 8.22 -10.13
N ARG A 409 12.80 8.62 -9.34
CA ARG A 409 13.03 8.13 -7.98
C ARG A 409 12.55 9.19 -6.98
N LEU A 410 11.62 8.82 -6.13
CA LEU A 410 11.21 9.60 -4.96
C LEU A 410 11.87 9.00 -3.71
N THR A 411 12.76 9.74 -3.07
CA THR A 411 13.51 9.30 -1.89
C THR A 411 13.08 10.11 -0.67
N PHE A 412 12.70 9.41 0.39
CA PHE A 412 12.40 10.01 1.70
C PHE A 412 13.59 9.89 2.64
N THR A 413 14.00 11.04 3.17
CA THR A 413 15.01 11.12 4.23
C THR A 413 14.31 11.50 5.55
N PRO A 414 14.30 10.61 6.55
CA PRO A 414 13.61 10.83 7.81
C PRO A 414 13.99 12.14 8.49
N GLY A 415 12.99 12.93 8.90
CA GLY A 415 13.21 14.22 9.55
C GLY A 415 13.74 15.35 8.65
N VAL A 416 13.98 15.09 7.36
CA VAL A 416 14.56 16.07 6.43
C VAL A 416 13.59 16.47 5.32
N ASN A 417 13.41 15.63 4.29
CA ASN A 417 12.67 15.99 3.08
C ASN A 417 12.24 14.76 2.25
N LEU A 418 11.47 15.04 1.20
CA LEU A 418 11.41 14.21 0.00
C LEU A 418 12.28 14.83 -1.09
N SER A 419 12.97 13.98 -1.84
CA SER A 419 13.66 14.38 -3.06
C SER A 419 13.19 13.57 -4.25
N LEU A 420 13.04 14.22 -5.40
CA LEU A 420 12.61 13.63 -6.66
C LEU A 420 13.68 13.87 -7.71
N ARG A 421 14.08 12.81 -8.42
CA ARG A 421 15.01 12.89 -9.54
C ARG A 421 14.60 11.93 -10.64
N VAL A 422 15.04 12.21 -11.86
CA VAL A 422 14.89 11.29 -12.99
C VAL A 422 15.94 10.18 -12.88
N LEU A 423 15.56 8.95 -13.25
CA LEU A 423 16.49 7.83 -13.32
C LEU A 423 17.39 7.94 -14.56
N ASP A 424 18.66 7.56 -14.42
CA ASP A 424 19.52 7.39 -15.57
C ASP A 424 19.17 6.09 -16.35
N GLN A 425 19.83 5.88 -17.49
CA GLN A 425 19.54 4.73 -18.34
C GLN A 425 19.86 3.38 -17.67
N LYS A 426 20.85 3.33 -16.76
CA LYS A 426 21.21 2.10 -16.04
C LYS A 426 20.14 1.78 -15.01
N GLU A 427 19.76 2.77 -14.21
CA GLU A 427 18.71 2.63 -13.19
C GLU A 427 17.35 2.32 -13.82
N ALA A 428 17.01 2.94 -14.94
CA ALA A 428 15.77 2.63 -15.67
C ALA A 428 15.75 1.18 -16.16
N LYS A 429 16.88 0.65 -16.66
CA LYS A 429 17.00 -0.76 -17.04
C LYS A 429 16.87 -1.71 -15.85
N GLU A 430 17.45 -1.36 -14.70
CA GLU A 430 17.31 -2.12 -13.45
C GLU A 430 15.84 -2.19 -12.98
N VAL A 431 15.09 -1.10 -13.14
CA VAL A 431 13.65 -1.07 -12.82
C VAL A 431 12.86 -1.99 -13.75
N VAL A 432 13.15 -1.96 -15.05
CA VAL A 432 12.55 -2.84 -16.08
C VAL A 432 12.87 -4.31 -15.80
N ASN A 433 14.11 -4.59 -15.36
CA ASN A 433 14.54 -5.91 -14.91
C ASN A 433 14.37 -7.03 -15.96
N ASP A 434 14.59 -6.71 -17.24
CA ASP A 434 14.37 -7.62 -18.38
C ASP A 434 12.94 -8.21 -18.46
N GLU A 435 11.97 -7.56 -17.83
CA GLU A 435 10.55 -7.91 -17.90
C GLU A 435 9.86 -7.15 -19.04
N ASP A 436 8.77 -7.69 -19.59
CA ASP A 436 8.02 -7.05 -20.67
C ASP A 436 7.24 -5.81 -20.20
N ARG A 437 7.93 -4.67 -20.16
CA ARG A 437 7.47 -3.43 -19.50
C ARG A 437 7.94 -2.16 -20.22
N VAL A 438 7.28 -1.06 -19.90
CA VAL A 438 7.75 0.31 -20.15
C VAL A 438 7.92 0.99 -18.80
N GLY A 439 9.17 1.31 -18.43
CA GLY A 439 9.50 1.64 -17.04
C GLY A 439 9.14 0.47 -16.12
N PHE A 440 8.32 0.69 -15.09
CA PHE A 440 7.81 -0.40 -14.26
C PHE A 440 6.40 -0.88 -14.62
N LEU A 441 5.71 -0.22 -15.55
CA LEU A 441 4.36 -0.62 -15.97
C LEU A 441 4.44 -1.80 -16.96
N PRO A 442 3.62 -2.86 -16.78
CA PRO A 442 3.51 -3.94 -17.76
C PRO A 442 3.18 -3.43 -19.16
N ARG A 443 3.79 -4.01 -20.20
CA ARG A 443 3.56 -3.61 -21.59
C ARG A 443 2.09 -3.69 -21.99
N TRP A 444 1.40 -4.79 -21.62
CA TRP A 444 -0.03 -4.94 -21.88
C TRP A 444 -0.88 -3.79 -21.32
N TYR A 445 -0.49 -3.23 -20.17
CA TYR A 445 -1.21 -2.12 -19.54
C TYR A 445 -0.86 -0.81 -20.23
N TRP A 446 0.43 -0.62 -20.54
CA TRP A 446 0.92 0.53 -21.28
C TRP A 446 0.22 0.68 -22.64
N ASP A 447 0.17 -0.39 -23.42
CA ASP A 447 -0.46 -0.41 -24.74
C ASP A 447 -1.97 -0.15 -24.62
N HIS A 448 -2.64 -0.76 -23.62
CA HIS A 448 -4.04 -0.48 -23.31
C HIS A 448 -4.29 1.00 -22.98
N LEU A 449 -3.37 1.68 -22.29
CA LEU A 449 -3.47 3.13 -22.05
C LEU A 449 -3.39 3.93 -23.34
N LYS A 450 -2.52 3.53 -24.30
CA LYS A 450 -2.37 4.19 -25.59
C LYS A 450 -3.60 4.00 -26.48
N ASP A 451 -4.09 2.77 -26.61
CA ASP A 451 -5.27 2.45 -27.41
C ASP A 451 -6.51 3.22 -26.91
N ALA A 452 -6.65 3.36 -25.59
CA ALA A 452 -7.75 4.10 -24.99
C ALA A 452 -7.75 5.61 -25.33
N ARG A 453 -6.61 6.18 -25.79
CA ARG A 453 -6.51 7.57 -26.26
C ARG A 453 -7.03 7.76 -27.68
N GLU A 454 -6.91 6.74 -28.52
CA GLU A 454 -7.25 6.81 -29.95
C GLU A 454 -8.75 6.65 -30.20
N LEU A 455 -9.50 6.16 -29.21
CA LEU A 455 -10.96 6.12 -29.24
C LEU A 455 -11.55 7.50 -28.88
N PRO A 456 -12.30 8.16 -29.78
CA PRO A 456 -12.86 9.48 -29.52
C PRO A 456 -13.79 9.47 -28.30
N GLU A 457 -13.69 10.50 -27.45
CA GLU A 457 -14.64 10.75 -26.36
C GLU A 457 -16.05 10.93 -26.94
N ARG A 458 -16.83 9.84 -27.02
CA ARG A 458 -18.28 9.98 -27.17
C ARG A 458 -18.83 10.50 -25.85
N ALA A 459 -19.51 11.64 -25.96
CA ALA A 459 -20.10 12.39 -24.85
C ALA A 459 -20.76 11.45 -23.84
N VAL A 460 -20.22 11.44 -22.61
CA VAL A 460 -20.89 10.83 -21.47
C VAL A 460 -22.19 11.59 -21.26
N PRO A 461 -23.38 10.96 -21.34
CA PRO A 461 -24.63 11.66 -21.11
C PRO A 461 -24.63 12.22 -19.69
N THR A 462 -24.98 13.49 -19.56
CA THR A 462 -25.06 14.18 -18.27
C THR A 462 -26.10 13.50 -17.39
N ASN A 463 -25.92 13.54 -16.05
CA ASN A 463 -26.81 12.92 -15.05
C ASN A 463 -28.31 13.28 -15.21
N SER A 464 -28.64 14.34 -15.95
CA SER A 464 -30.00 14.72 -16.31
C SER A 464 -30.62 13.79 -17.37
N GLN A 465 -29.84 13.30 -18.35
CA GLN A 465 -30.32 12.41 -19.41
C GLN A 465 -30.51 10.97 -18.92
N ALA A 466 -29.65 10.50 -18.00
CA ALA A 466 -29.82 9.18 -17.36
C ALA A 466 -31.10 9.11 -16.51
N ARG A 467 -31.48 10.21 -15.84
CA ARG A 467 -32.73 10.30 -15.07
C ARG A 467 -33.98 10.35 -15.96
N ALA A 468 -33.91 11.01 -17.11
CA ALA A 468 -35.02 11.05 -18.06
C ALA A 468 -35.30 9.66 -18.68
N ASN A 469 -34.25 8.90 -18.99
CA ASN A 469 -34.39 7.55 -19.56
C ASN A 469 -34.93 6.52 -18.55
N LEU A 470 -34.60 6.66 -17.26
CA LEU A 470 -35.17 5.83 -16.19
C LEU A 470 -36.67 6.12 -15.97
N GLN A 471 -37.09 7.38 -16.06
CA GLN A 471 -38.51 7.75 -15.93
C GLN A 471 -39.36 7.33 -17.14
N GLN A 472 -38.78 7.25 -18.35
CA GLN A 472 -39.47 6.71 -19.53
C GLN A 472 -39.58 5.18 -19.52
N ALA A 473 -38.65 4.47 -18.87
CA ALA A 473 -38.72 3.02 -18.70
C ALA A 473 -39.75 2.60 -17.63
N ASP A 474 -39.91 3.36 -16.55
CA ASP A 474 -40.94 3.10 -15.53
C ASP A 474 -42.36 3.38 -16.04
N ALA A 475 -42.53 4.35 -16.94
CA ALA A 475 -43.82 4.68 -17.53
C ALA A 475 -44.34 3.59 -18.50
N THR A 476 -43.45 2.81 -19.12
CA THR A 476 -43.82 1.69 -20.01
C THR A 476 -44.08 0.39 -19.22
N ALA A 477 -43.46 0.22 -18.05
CA ALA A 477 -43.66 -0.94 -17.18
C ALA A 477 -44.98 -0.92 -16.36
N HIS A 478 -45.62 0.24 -16.18
CA HIS A 478 -46.89 0.35 -15.43
C HIS A 478 -48.16 -0.02 -16.23
N SER A 479 -48.03 -0.62 -17.41
CA SER A 479 -49.17 -1.12 -18.19
C SER A 479 -49.38 -2.64 -18.09
N SER A 480 -48.57 -3.38 -17.34
CA SER A 480 -48.76 -4.83 -17.21
C SER A 480 -48.44 -5.40 -15.81
N SER A 481 -49.38 -6.21 -15.35
CA SER A 481 -49.30 -7.17 -14.23
C SER A 481 -49.65 -6.67 -12.81
N SER A 482 -50.87 -7.04 -12.43
CA SER A 482 -51.32 -7.33 -11.07
C SER A 482 -50.64 -8.59 -10.51
N SER A 483 -50.08 -8.54 -9.30
CA SER A 483 -50.30 -9.56 -8.26
C SER A 483 -49.61 -9.22 -6.92
N SER A 484 -50.39 -9.31 -5.84
CA SER A 484 -50.05 -9.59 -4.44
C SER A 484 -48.76 -9.01 -3.80
N ARG A 485 -48.94 -7.95 -3.01
CA ARG A 485 -48.03 -7.52 -1.94
C ARG A 485 -48.14 -8.46 -0.74
N ILE A 486 -47.02 -8.96 -0.24
CA ILE A 486 -46.88 -9.38 1.17
C ILE A 486 -45.80 -8.49 1.78
N SER A 487 -46.24 -7.63 2.68
CA SER A 487 -45.44 -6.80 3.57
C SER A 487 -45.01 -7.60 4.80
N ALA A 488 -43.75 -7.48 5.21
CA ALA A 488 -43.32 -7.82 6.56
C ALA A 488 -42.31 -6.79 7.10
N ILE A 489 -42.70 -6.22 8.23
CA ILE A 489 -42.07 -5.23 9.10
C ILE A 489 -41.10 -5.95 10.05
N GLY A 490 -40.03 -5.31 10.55
CA GLY A 490 -39.21 -5.91 11.61
C GLY A 490 -37.99 -5.14 12.15
N TRP A 491 -38.26 -4.06 12.88
CA TRP A 491 -37.57 -3.51 14.07
C TRP A 491 -36.04 -3.55 14.29
N THR A 492 -35.57 -2.34 14.61
CA THR A 492 -34.38 -1.93 15.36
C THR A 492 -34.28 -2.57 16.75
N VAL A 493 -33.10 -3.12 17.08
CA VAL A 493 -32.30 -2.83 18.30
C VAL A 493 -30.84 -2.94 17.92
#